data_AF-A0A7S3BY36-F1
#
_entry.id   AF-A0A7S3BY36-F1
#
_cell.length_a   1.000
_cell.length_b   1.000
_cell.length_c   1.000
_cell.angle_alpha   90.00
_cell.angle_beta   90.00
_cell.angle_gamma   90.00
#
_symmetry.space_group_name_H-M   'P 1'
#
loop_
_entity.id
_entity.type
_entity.pdbx_description
1 polymer ?
#
loop_
_entity_poly.entity_id
_entity_poly.type
_entity_poly.pdbx_seq_one_letter_code
_entity_poly.pdbx_strand_id
1 'polypeptide(L)'
;VMQLNFELENSANGWKGLINDPDLDGSYQINKGFRMTRQLQLDINRMGLPTGSVYLDTITPQFVADLNSLALVGAHTVGSRPHRELASGLSTPVGFQSTK
;
A
#
# COMPACT_ATOMS: atom_id res chain seq x y z
N VAL A 1 2.31 -7.45 13.15
CA VAL A 1 1.81 -6.47 12.15
C VAL A 1 1.15 -7.24 11.03
N MET A 2 -0.11 -6.96 10.72
CA MET A 2 -0.82 -7.57 9.59
C MET A 2 -0.43 -6.88 8.30
N GLN A 3 0.04 -7.64 7.31
CA GLN A 3 0.38 -7.11 6.01
C GLN A 3 -0.88 -6.97 5.14
N LEU A 4 -1.08 -5.77 4.59
CA LEU A 4 -2.18 -5.42 3.69
C LEU A 4 -1.60 -4.92 2.36
N ASN A 5 -1.79 -5.70 1.31
CA ASN A 5 -1.38 -5.35 -0.06
C ASN A 5 -2.63 -4.95 -0.84
N PHE A 6 -2.79 -3.66 -1.12
CA PHE A 6 -3.99 -3.12 -1.78
C PHE A 6 -3.84 -2.98 -3.29
N GLU A 7 -2.65 -3.22 -3.80
CA GLU A 7 -2.28 -3.11 -5.21
C GLU A 7 -1.45 -4.33 -5.60
N LEU A 8 -1.52 -4.70 -6.87
CA LEU A 8 -0.79 -5.82 -7.44
C LEU A 8 0.16 -5.30 -8.53
N GLU A 9 1.45 -5.59 -8.39
CA GLU A 9 2.51 -5.11 -9.30
C GLU A 9 2.32 -5.59 -10.75
N ASN A 10 1.74 -6.76 -10.97
CA ASN A 10 1.68 -7.40 -12.28
C ASN A 10 0.31 -7.99 -12.60
N SER A 11 -0.54 -7.20 -13.26
CA SER A 11 -1.72 -7.74 -13.95
C SER A 11 -1.89 -7.08 -15.30
N ALA A 12 -1.11 -7.48 -16.31
CA ALA A 12 -1.23 -6.92 -17.66
C ALA A 12 -2.70 -6.97 -18.18
N ASN A 13 -3.45 -8.02 -17.80
CA ASN A 13 -4.86 -8.23 -18.16
C ASN A 13 -5.76 -8.62 -16.96
N GLY A 14 -5.45 -8.19 -15.74
CA GLY A 14 -6.19 -8.64 -14.54
C GLY A 14 -6.50 -7.53 -13.53
N TRP A 15 -7.17 -7.92 -12.44
CA TRP A 15 -7.52 -7.02 -11.35
C TRP A 15 -6.29 -6.30 -10.79
N LYS A 16 -6.42 -5.00 -10.50
CA LYS A 16 -5.32 -4.09 -10.12
C LYS A 16 -5.20 -3.87 -8.61
N GLY A 17 -6.03 -4.54 -7.83
CA GLY A 17 -6.11 -4.39 -6.39
C GLY A 17 -7.25 -3.48 -5.93
N LEU A 18 -7.49 -3.48 -4.61
CA LEU A 18 -8.61 -2.83 -3.95
C LEU A 18 -8.65 -1.32 -4.16
N ILE A 19 -7.48 -0.65 -4.14
CA ILE A 19 -7.42 0.80 -4.37
C ILE A 19 -7.85 1.11 -5.81
N ASN A 20 -7.34 0.35 -6.77
CA ASN A 20 -7.55 0.64 -8.18
C ASN A 20 -8.93 0.26 -8.68
N ASP A 21 -9.47 -0.89 -8.28
CA ASP A 21 -10.73 -1.43 -8.80
C ASP A 21 -11.53 -2.13 -7.68
N PRO A 22 -12.16 -1.38 -6.78
CA PRO A 22 -12.78 -1.95 -5.57
C PRO A 22 -13.98 -2.88 -5.84
N ASP A 23 -14.62 -2.75 -7.01
CA ASP A 23 -15.83 -3.49 -7.37
C ASP A 23 -15.56 -4.72 -8.24
N LEU A 24 -14.28 -5.00 -8.57
CA LEU A 24 -13.85 -6.15 -9.38
C LEU A 24 -14.49 -6.20 -10.78
N ASP A 25 -14.91 -5.05 -11.31
CA ASP A 25 -15.65 -4.92 -12.55
C ASP A 25 -14.92 -4.07 -13.61
N GLY A 26 -13.70 -3.61 -13.30
CA GLY A 26 -12.93 -2.74 -14.19
C GLY A 26 -13.48 -1.32 -14.28
N SER A 27 -14.34 -0.88 -13.34
CA SER A 27 -14.86 0.49 -13.30
C SER A 27 -13.85 1.51 -12.77
N TYR A 28 -12.76 1.04 -12.17
CA TYR A 28 -11.65 1.86 -11.65
C TYR A 28 -12.09 2.99 -10.70
N GLN A 29 -13.00 2.69 -9.77
CA GLN A 29 -13.51 3.65 -8.78
C GLN A 29 -12.46 3.97 -7.69
N ILE A 30 -11.34 4.59 -8.06
CA ILE A 30 -10.17 4.82 -7.18
C ILE A 30 -10.53 5.57 -5.89
N ASN A 31 -11.39 6.59 -5.99
CA ASN A 31 -11.86 7.34 -4.80
C ASN A 31 -12.62 6.45 -3.81
N LYS A 32 -13.39 5.47 -4.31
CA LYS A 32 -14.05 4.47 -3.48
C LYS A 32 -13.02 3.51 -2.89
N GLY A 33 -12.05 3.06 -3.69
CA GLY A 33 -10.94 2.22 -3.27
C GLY A 33 -10.15 2.80 -2.10
N PHE A 34 -9.72 4.07 -2.18
CA PHE A 34 -9.04 4.75 -1.07
C PHE A 34 -9.88 4.81 0.20
N ARG A 35 -11.18 5.14 0.11
CA ARG A 35 -12.07 5.18 1.27
C ARG A 35 -12.22 3.81 1.92
N MET A 36 -12.40 2.76 1.11
CA MET A 36 -12.53 1.39 1.59
C MET A 36 -11.24 0.90 2.25
N THR A 37 -10.10 1.11 1.60
CA THR A 37 -8.78 0.76 2.13
C THR A 37 -8.52 1.42 3.48
N ARG A 38 -8.75 2.73 3.58
CA ARG A 38 -8.52 3.49 4.81
C ARG A 38 -9.47 3.04 5.93
N GLN A 39 -10.75 2.78 5.61
CA GLN A 39 -11.72 2.26 6.57
C GLN A 39 -11.30 0.88 7.10
N LEU A 40 -10.84 -0.01 6.22
CA LEU A 40 -10.34 -1.32 6.60
C LEU A 40 -9.14 -1.23 7.55
N GLN A 41 -8.16 -0.37 7.26
CA GLN A 41 -7.02 -0.14 8.16
C GLN A 41 -7.47 0.42 9.51
N LEU A 42 -8.42 1.36 9.55
CA LEU A 42 -8.96 1.89 10.80
C LEU A 42 -9.62 0.79 11.64
N ASP A 43 -10.43 -0.06 11.01
CA ASP A 43 -11.15 -1.12 11.71
C ASP A 43 -10.19 -2.19 12.26
N ILE A 44 -9.17 -2.57 11.49
CA ILE A 44 -8.12 -3.49 11.95
C ILE A 44 -7.32 -2.88 13.13
N ASN A 45 -6.91 -1.62 13.02
CA ASN A 45 -6.20 -0.95 14.11
C ASN A 45 -7.06 -0.80 15.38
N ARG A 46 -8.37 -0.56 15.24
CA ARG A 46 -9.33 -0.53 16.36
C ARG A 46 -9.48 -1.86 17.07
N MET A 47 -9.22 -2.97 16.39
CA MET A 47 -9.13 -4.30 17.01
C MET A 47 -7.81 -4.53 17.76
N GLY A 48 -6.91 -3.54 17.80
CA GLY A 48 -5.60 -3.64 18.44
C GLY A 48 -4.54 -4.35 17.58
N LEU A 49 -4.82 -4.60 16.30
CA LEU A 49 -3.88 -5.24 15.38
C LEU A 49 -3.22 -4.17 14.49
N PRO A 50 -1.92 -3.92 14.61
CA PRO A 50 -1.24 -2.95 13.74
C PRO A 50 -1.15 -3.46 12.30
N THR A 51 -1.32 -2.55 11.32
CA THR A 51 -1.23 -2.86 9.89
C THR A 51 0.10 -2.43 9.28
N GLY A 52 0.46 -3.01 8.13
CA GLY A 52 1.58 -2.55 7.32
C GLY A 52 1.34 -2.84 5.84
N SER A 53 1.96 -2.05 4.96
CA SER A 53 1.74 -2.14 3.51
C SER A 53 3.03 -2.03 2.72
N VAL A 54 3.02 -2.62 1.52
CA VAL A 54 4.03 -2.37 0.50
C VAL A 54 3.58 -1.18 -0.34
N TYR A 55 4.43 -0.17 -0.49
CA TYR A 55 4.15 0.98 -1.34
C TYR A 55 4.76 0.79 -2.73
N LEU A 56 3.88 0.80 -3.75
CA LEU A 56 4.25 0.64 -5.16
C LEU A 56 4.40 1.97 -5.89
N ASP A 57 3.89 3.05 -5.30
CA ASP A 57 3.97 4.41 -5.80
C ASP A 57 4.25 5.42 -4.67
N THR A 58 4.50 6.67 -5.02
CA THR A 58 4.88 7.74 -4.09
C THR A 58 3.72 8.64 -3.63
N ILE A 59 2.49 8.36 -4.07
CA ILE A 59 1.27 9.14 -3.80
C ILE A 59 0.40 8.43 -2.76
N THR A 60 0.14 7.15 -2.93
CA THR A 60 -0.67 6.30 -2.03
C THR A 60 -0.35 6.48 -0.55
N PRO A 61 0.94 6.56 -0.12
CA PRO A 61 1.29 6.81 1.28
C PRO A 61 0.59 8.03 1.91
N GLN A 62 0.30 9.09 1.14
CA GLN A 62 -0.39 10.28 1.64
C GLN A 62 -1.81 9.99 2.18
N PHE A 63 -2.42 8.88 1.76
CA PHE A 63 -3.79 8.53 2.10
C PHE A 63 -3.90 7.46 3.20
N VAL A 64 -2.83 6.70 3.44
CA VAL A 64 -2.90 5.46 4.24
C VAL A 64 -1.75 5.27 5.22
N ALA A 65 -0.65 6.04 5.12
CA ALA A 65 0.56 5.77 5.87
C ALA A 65 0.45 6.04 7.37
N ASP A 66 -0.42 6.99 7.76
CA ASP A 66 -0.69 7.32 9.17
C ASP A 66 -1.34 6.15 9.94
N LEU A 67 -1.92 5.18 9.24
CA LEU A 67 -2.54 4.00 9.84
C LEU A 67 -1.64 2.77 9.81
N ASN A 68 -0.47 2.85 9.19
CA ASN A 68 0.48 1.76 9.16
C ASN A 68 1.48 1.88 10.31
N SER A 69 1.90 0.75 10.85
CA SER A 69 2.99 0.65 11.84
C SER A 69 4.29 0.16 11.21
N LEU A 70 4.24 -0.34 9.97
CA LEU A 70 5.37 -0.79 9.17
C LEU A 70 5.11 -0.48 7.71
N ALA A 71 6.12 0.03 7.01
CA ALA A 71 6.10 0.20 5.57
C ALA A 71 7.12 -0.73 4.91
N LEU A 72 6.83 -1.16 3.68
CA LEU A 72 7.72 -1.96 2.88
C LEU A 72 7.92 -1.31 1.49
N VAL A 73 9.16 -1.31 1.01
CA VAL A 73 9.50 -1.02 -0.39
C VAL A 73 9.70 -2.36 -1.09
N GLY A 74 8.92 -2.58 -2.15
CA GLY A 74 8.88 -3.85 -2.89
C GLY A 74 10.19 -4.18 -3.60
N ALA A 75 10.40 -5.46 -3.91
CA ALA A 75 11.61 -5.93 -4.58
C ALA A 75 11.81 -5.27 -5.96
N HIS A 76 10.73 -4.96 -6.69
CA HIS A 76 10.80 -4.29 -7.99
C HIS A 76 11.06 -2.78 -7.89
N THR A 77 10.87 -2.19 -6.71
CA THR A 77 11.02 -0.75 -6.46
C THR A 77 12.21 -0.41 -5.56
N VAL A 78 12.90 -1.38 -4.96
CA VAL A 78 14.08 -1.16 -4.08
C VAL A 78 15.24 -0.40 -4.76
N GLY A 79 15.42 -0.59 -6.07
CA GLY A 79 16.42 0.13 -6.86
C GLY A 79 16.02 1.59 -7.18
N SER A 80 14.76 1.94 -7.01
CA SER A 80 14.17 3.21 -7.40
C SER A 80 14.55 4.33 -6.43
N ARG A 81 15.14 5.41 -6.95
CA ARG A 81 15.50 6.59 -6.15
C ARG A 81 14.27 7.27 -5.51
N PRO A 82 13.17 7.54 -6.24
CA PRO A 82 11.95 8.11 -5.62
C PRO A 82 11.40 7.29 -4.46
N HIS A 83 11.49 5.96 -4.51
CA HIS A 83 11.03 5.10 -3.41
C HIS A 83 11.95 5.17 -2.19
N ARG A 84 13.26 5.34 -2.41
CA ARG A 84 14.21 5.59 -1.31
C ARG A 84 14.03 6.97 -0.69
N GLU A 85 13.72 7.99 -1.50
CA GLU A 85 13.37 9.33 -1.03
C GLU A 85 12.05 9.31 -0.25
N LEU A 86 11.03 8.61 -0.75
CA LEU A 86 9.78 8.35 -0.01
C LEU A 86 10.08 7.72 1.35
N ALA A 87 10.89 6.65 1.37
CA ALA A 87 11.25 5.95 2.61
C ALA A 87 11.89 6.86 3.67
N SER A 88 12.65 7.88 3.24
CA SER A 88 13.25 8.86 4.16
C SER A 88 12.24 9.79 4.85
N GLY A 89 11.03 9.91 4.29
CA GLY A 89 9.96 10.78 4.79
C GLY A 89 8.81 10.04 5.50
N LEU A 90 8.82 8.71 5.53
CA LEU A 90 7.75 7.93 6.18
C LEU A 90 7.87 7.99 7.71
N SER A 91 6.74 8.16 8.39
CA SER A 91 6.66 8.22 9.86
C SER A 91 6.75 6.85 10.56
N THR A 92 7.04 5.80 9.80
CA THR A 92 7.07 4.40 10.27
C THR A 92 8.38 3.75 9.88
N PRO A 93 8.85 2.73 10.60
CA PRO A 93 9.95 1.89 10.13
C PRO A 93 9.70 1.37 8.71
N VAL A 94 10.75 1.34 7.89
CA VAL A 94 10.66 0.91 6.48
C VAL A 94 11.56 -0.29 6.25
N GLY A 95 11.00 -1.37 5.72
CA GLY A 95 11.74 -2.54 5.23
C GLY A 95 11.96 -2.48 3.72
N PHE A 96 13.15 -2.86 3.26
CA PHE A 96 13.46 -2.99 1.83
C PHE A 96 13.55 -4.48 1.47
N GLN A 97 12.72 -4.92 0.54
CA GLN A 97 12.77 -6.31 0.07
C GLN A 97 13.99 -6.54 -0.83
N SER A 98 14.69 -7.65 -0.60
CA SER A 98 15.78 -8.13 -1.46
C SER A 98 15.23 -8.57 -2.82
N THR A 99 15.99 -8.32 -3.88
CA THR A 99 15.74 -8.84 -5.24
C THR A 99 16.29 -10.25 -5.47
N LYS A 100 16.94 -10.83 -4.46
CA LYS A 100 17.54 -12.16 -4.45
C LYS A 100 16.92 -13.04 -3.38
#